data_AF-A0A7V5DDN6-F1
#
_entry.id   AF-A0A7V5DDN6-F1
#
_cell.length_a   1.000
_cell.length_b   1.000
_cell.length_c   1.000
_cell.angle_alpha   90.00
_cell.angle_beta   90.00
_cell.angle_gamma   90.00
#
_symmetry.space_group_name_H-M   'P 1'
#
loop_
_entity.id
_entity.type
_entity.pdbx_description
1 polymer ?
#
loop_
_entity_poly.entity_id
_entity_poly.type
_entity_poly.pdbx_seq_one_letter_code
_entity_poly.pdbx_strand_id
1 'polypeptide(L)'
;MPSFPNYRLGPIDNPGMPCTATVSADNPPPTPLPPLSVFPNPASSYLKIIVNRPLPAGTQWMLYDAYGRSLHTEKPSNEATCTEITVEELAAGIYFWELKD
;
A
#
# COMPACT_ATOMS: atom_id res chain seq x y z
N MET A 1 -24.78 34.73 -6.12
CA MET A 1 -25.85 33.79 -6.51
C MET A 1 -25.21 32.65 -7.28
N PRO A 2 -25.13 31.41 -6.77
CA PRO A 2 -24.55 30.32 -7.55
C PRO A 2 -25.65 29.66 -8.40
N SER A 3 -25.32 29.41 -9.67
CA SER A 3 -26.17 28.74 -10.65
C SER A 3 -26.11 27.22 -10.51
N PHE A 4 -27.24 26.54 -10.70
CA PHE A 4 -27.32 25.08 -10.78
C PHE A 4 -27.68 24.65 -12.21
N PRO A 5 -26.99 23.66 -12.81
CA PRO A 5 -27.27 23.25 -14.18
C PRO A 5 -28.52 22.35 -14.24
N ASN A 6 -29.44 22.67 -15.15
CA ASN A 6 -30.61 21.84 -15.44
C ASN A 6 -30.21 20.71 -16.39
N TYR A 7 -30.29 19.47 -15.94
CA TYR A 7 -30.12 18.30 -16.80
C TYR A 7 -31.38 18.07 -17.62
N ARG A 8 -31.26 18.11 -18.95
CA ARG A 8 -32.34 17.72 -19.86
C ARG A 8 -32.47 16.20 -19.83
N LEU A 9 -33.39 15.70 -19.01
CA LEU A 9 -33.87 14.32 -19.15
C LEU A 9 -34.53 14.21 -20.53
N GLY A 10 -34.10 13.23 -21.32
CA GLY A 10 -34.71 12.93 -22.61
C GLY A 10 -36.20 12.59 -22.50
N PRO A 11 -36.90 12.39 -23.63
CA PRO A 11 -38.34 12.14 -23.63
C PRO A 11 -38.74 11.01 -22.67
N ILE A 12 -39.77 11.25 -21.86
CA ILE A 12 -40.29 10.37 -20.78
C ILE A 12 -40.64 8.95 -21.26
N ASP A 13 -40.81 8.76 -22.56
CA ASP A 13 -41.40 7.54 -23.13
C ASP A 13 -40.37 6.55 -23.69
N ASN A 14 -39.07 6.84 -23.58
CA ASN A 14 -38.03 5.86 -23.85
C ASN A 14 -37.18 5.68 -22.58
N PRO A 15 -37.46 4.67 -21.73
CA PRO A 15 -36.55 4.30 -20.67
C PRO A 15 -35.29 3.74 -21.34
N GLY A 16 -34.40 4.64 -21.76
CA GLY A 16 -33.09 4.32 -22.29
C GLY A 16 -32.46 3.34 -21.31
N MET A 17 -32.17 2.14 -21.82
CA MET A 17 -31.77 1.01 -21.00
C MET A 17 -30.73 1.47 -19.98
N PRO A 18 -30.99 1.24 -18.67
CA PRO A 18 -30.08 1.69 -17.64
C PRO A 18 -28.74 1.03 -17.93
N CYS A 19 -27.69 1.83 -17.90
CA CYS A 19 -26.30 1.44 -17.99
C CYS A 19 -26.11 0.10 -17.28
N THR A 20 -26.02 -1.01 -18.03
CA THR A 20 -25.62 -2.27 -17.45
C THR A 20 -24.14 -2.14 -17.22
N ALA A 21 -23.75 -1.73 -16.01
CA ALA A 21 -22.38 -1.82 -15.55
C ALA A 21 -22.07 -3.32 -15.35
N THR A 22 -21.88 -4.05 -16.44
CA THR A 22 -21.31 -5.39 -16.38
C THR A 22 -19.85 -5.20 -15.99
N VAL A 23 -19.57 -5.22 -14.69
CA VAL A 23 -18.22 -5.29 -14.16
C VAL A 23 -17.78 -6.74 -14.29
N SER A 24 -16.75 -7.01 -15.09
CA SER A 24 -16.10 -8.31 -15.06
C SER A 24 -15.48 -8.50 -13.68
N ALA A 25 -16.07 -9.35 -12.85
CA ALA A 25 -15.39 -9.92 -11.70
C ALA A 25 -14.45 -11.03 -12.22
N ASP A 26 -13.40 -10.62 -12.92
CA ASP A 26 -12.28 -11.53 -13.10
C ASP A 26 -11.62 -11.61 -11.73
N ASN A 27 -11.74 -12.75 -11.05
CA ASN A 27 -11.04 -12.98 -9.80
C ASN A 27 -9.61 -13.37 -10.21
N PRO A 28 -8.63 -12.43 -10.20
CA PRO A 28 -7.27 -12.81 -10.51
C PRO A 28 -6.85 -13.93 -9.54
N PRO A 29 -6.10 -14.92 -10.02
CA PRO A 29 -5.56 -15.94 -9.13
C PRO A 29 -4.81 -15.25 -7.98
N PRO A 30 -4.88 -15.79 -6.75
CA PRO A 30 -4.26 -15.16 -5.60
C PRO A 30 -2.77 -14.96 -5.88
N THR A 31 -2.35 -13.69 -5.95
CA THR A 31 -0.94 -13.35 -6.09
C THR A 31 -0.20 -13.84 -4.86
N PRO A 32 0.92 -14.57 -5.01
CA PRO A 32 1.70 -15.00 -3.88
C PRO A 32 2.16 -13.80 -3.05
N LEU A 33 2.12 -13.90 -1.72
CA LEU A 33 2.60 -12.82 -0.86
C LEU A 33 4.06 -12.49 -1.19
N PRO A 34 4.44 -11.19 -1.17
CA PRO A 34 5.85 -10.80 -1.29
C PRO A 34 6.67 -11.42 -0.16
N PRO A 35 8.01 -11.51 -0.27
CA PRO A 35 8.85 -12.05 0.80
C PRO A 35 8.67 -11.32 2.14
N LEU A 36 8.35 -10.03 2.07
CA LEU A 36 8.18 -9.13 3.21
C LEU A 36 6.89 -8.31 3.05
N SER A 37 6.12 -8.18 4.14
CA SER A 37 5.00 -7.25 4.24
C SER A 37 5.35 -6.13 5.21
N VAL A 38 5.13 -4.87 4.79
CA VAL A 38 5.38 -3.67 5.61
C VAL A 38 4.09 -2.87 5.73
N PHE A 39 3.61 -2.63 6.95
CA PHE A 39 2.33 -1.95 7.19
C PHE A 39 2.30 -1.29 8.59
N PRO A 40 1.42 -0.31 8.86
CA PRO A 40 0.47 0.30 7.94
C PRO A 40 1.15 1.25 6.94
N ASN A 41 0.50 1.47 5.79
CA ASN A 41 0.85 2.55 4.88
C ASN A 41 -0.44 3.30 4.51
N PRO A 42 -0.66 4.55 4.95
CA PRO A 42 0.28 5.39 5.72
C PRO A 42 0.54 4.92 7.17
N ALA A 43 1.71 5.26 7.73
CA ALA A 43 2.05 5.03 9.14
C ALA A 43 2.20 6.35 9.91
N SER A 44 1.88 6.32 11.21
CA SER A 44 1.93 7.50 12.09
C SER A 44 2.82 7.33 13.32
N SER A 45 2.89 6.12 13.88
CA SER A 45 3.66 5.85 15.11
C SER A 45 4.60 4.66 14.98
N TYR A 46 4.17 3.61 14.29
CA TYR A 46 4.98 2.43 14.05
C TYR A 46 4.76 1.85 12.66
N LEU A 47 5.73 1.04 12.22
CA LEU A 47 5.65 0.11 11.11
C LEU A 47 5.88 -1.31 11.63
N LYS A 48 5.15 -2.26 11.06
CA LYS A 48 5.32 -3.69 11.27
C LYS A 48 5.92 -4.32 10.03
N ILE A 49 6.92 -5.14 10.25
CA ILE A 49 7.59 -5.93 9.23
C ILE A 49 7.28 -7.39 9.51
N ILE A 50 6.65 -8.05 8.55
CA ILE A 50 6.37 -9.50 8.58
C ILE A 50 7.15 -10.18 7.47
N VAL A 51 7.97 -11.15 7.85
CA VAL A 51 8.67 -12.05 6.92
C VAL A 51 7.70 -13.16 6.52
N ASN A 52 7.20 -13.11 5.28
CA ASN A 52 6.23 -14.09 4.79
C ASN A 52 6.90 -15.39 4.31
N ARG A 53 8.20 -15.33 4.00
CA ARG A 53 9.02 -16.46 3.53
C ARG A 53 10.47 -16.27 3.98
N PRO A 54 11.24 -17.35 4.19
CA PRO A 54 12.65 -17.26 4.60
C PRO A 54 13.47 -16.36 3.67
N LEU A 55 14.19 -15.41 4.26
CA LEU A 55 15.12 -14.52 3.57
C LEU A 55 16.54 -15.13 3.54
N PRO A 56 17.35 -14.80 2.51
CA PRO A 56 18.76 -15.15 2.48
C PRO A 56 19.51 -14.73 3.75
N ALA A 57 20.54 -15.50 4.12
CA ALA A 57 21.37 -15.15 5.26
C ALA A 57 22.11 -13.83 4.99
N GLY A 58 22.00 -12.88 5.93
CA GLY A 58 22.64 -11.57 5.82
C GLY A 58 21.74 -10.45 5.31
N THR A 59 20.55 -10.77 4.79
CA THR A 59 19.59 -9.77 4.28
C THR A 59 19.33 -8.67 5.30
N GLN A 60 19.40 -7.43 4.85
CA GLN A 60 19.12 -6.22 5.61
C GLN A 60 17.90 -5.51 5.04
N TRP A 61 16.99 -5.09 5.92
CA TRP A 61 15.94 -4.16 5.57
C TRP A 61 16.44 -2.73 5.84
N MET A 62 16.34 -1.86 4.83
CA MET A 62 16.82 -0.48 4.92
C MET A 62 15.67 0.48 4.64
N LEU A 63 15.58 1.54 5.45
CA LEU A 63 14.61 2.63 5.29
C LEU A 63 15.32 3.91 4.85
N TYR A 64 14.76 4.56 3.83
CA TYR A 64 15.27 5.78 3.22
C TYR A 64 14.23 6.89 3.24
N ASP A 65 14.67 8.13 3.41
CA ASP A 65 13.84 9.29 3.11
C ASP A 65 13.73 9.56 1.61
N ALA A 66 12.91 10.55 1.25
CA ALA A 66 12.72 10.97 -0.15
C ALA A 66 13.98 11.51 -0.85
N TYR A 67 15.05 11.81 -0.11
CA TYR A 67 16.35 12.22 -0.66
C TYR A 67 17.32 11.03 -0.82
N GLY A 68 16.90 9.82 -0.48
CA GLY A 68 17.72 8.60 -0.55
C GLY A 68 18.68 8.44 0.63
N ARG A 69 18.49 9.18 1.73
CA ARG A 69 19.33 9.03 2.93
C ARG A 69 18.85 7.84 3.76
N SER A 70 19.75 6.92 4.09
CA SER A 70 19.45 5.78 4.96
C SER A 70 19.20 6.26 6.39
N LEU A 71 18.02 5.96 6.93
CA LEU A 71 17.60 6.35 8.28
C LEU A 71 17.55 5.18 9.25
N HIS A 72 17.27 3.97 8.75
CA HIS A 72 17.18 2.78 9.58
C HIS A 72 17.70 1.57 8.82
N THR A 73 18.32 0.64 9.54
CA THR A 73 18.76 -0.65 9.01
C THR A 73 18.48 -1.71 10.04
N GLU A 74 17.72 -2.73 9.66
CA GLU A 74 17.32 -3.83 10.53
C GLU A 74 17.65 -5.16 9.85
N LYS A 75 18.02 -6.17 10.64
CA LYS A 75 18.19 -7.55 10.13
C LYS A 75 16.92 -8.34 10.43
N PRO A 76 16.03 -8.58 9.46
CA PRO A 76 14.80 -9.30 9.73
C PRO A 76 15.12 -10.73 10.15
N SER A 77 14.56 -11.15 11.29
CA SER A 77 14.70 -12.53 11.74
C SER A 77 13.75 -13.43 10.94
N ASN A 78 14.25 -14.58 10.48
CA ASN A 78 13.41 -15.64 9.92
C ASN A 78 12.58 -16.38 11.00
N GLU A 79 12.87 -16.15 12.28
CA GLU A 79 12.18 -16.79 13.42
C GLU A 79 11.08 -15.89 14.02
N ALA A 80 11.24 -14.57 13.92
CA ALA A 80 10.26 -13.60 14.43
C ALA A 80 9.18 -13.33 13.38
N THR A 81 7.93 -13.60 13.73
CA THR A 81 6.78 -13.43 12.82
C THR A 81 6.39 -11.96 12.61
N CYS A 82 6.84 -11.03 13.45
CA CYS A 82 6.53 -9.60 13.33
C CYS A 82 7.55 -8.74 14.10
N THR A 83 8.28 -7.88 13.39
CA THR A 83 9.13 -6.83 13.98
C THR A 83 8.39 -5.50 13.95
N GLU A 84 8.40 -4.74 15.05
CA GLU A 84 7.80 -3.40 15.12
C GLU A 84 8.90 -2.33 15.20
N ILE A 85 8.77 -1.29 14.39
CA ILE A 85 9.72 -0.18 14.28
C ILE A 85 8.96 1.13 14.53
N THR A 86 9.39 1.90 15.53
CA THR A 86 8.83 3.22 15.81
C THR A 86 9.24 4.23 14.74
N VAL A 87 8.27 5.03 14.26
CA VAL A 87 8.47 6.09 13.25
C VAL A 87 8.05 7.48 13.73
N GLU A 88 7.69 7.64 15.01
CA GLU A 88 7.25 8.93 15.59
C GLU A 88 8.29 10.06 15.47
N GLU A 89 9.57 9.70 15.46
CA GLU A 89 10.69 10.64 15.33
C GLU A 89 10.99 11.01 13.87
N LEU A 90 10.34 10.35 12.90
CA LEU A 90 10.51 10.66 11.49
C LEU A 90 9.66 11.88 11.11
N ALA A 91 10.22 12.76 10.29
CA ALA A 91 9.46 13.87 9.74
C ALA A 91 8.28 13.35 8.90
N ALA A 92 7.18 14.11 8.85
CA ALA A 92 6.08 13.75 7.95
C ALA A 92 6.54 13.79 6.49
N GLY A 93 6.31 12.70 5.74
CA GLY A 93 6.77 12.61 4.36
C GLY A 93 6.63 11.23 3.75
N ILE A 94 7.26 11.05 2.59
CA ILE A 94 7.33 9.79 1.86
C ILE A 94 8.66 9.13 2.18
N TYR A 95 8.59 7.83 2.45
CA TYR A 95 9.73 6.98 2.75
C TYR A 95 9.74 5.79 1.81
N PHE A 96 10.92 5.28 1.55
CA PHE A 96 11.16 4.10 0.72
C PHE A 96 11.91 3.07 1.52
N TRP A 97 11.63 1.79 1.28
CA TRP A 97 12.38 0.72 1.90
C TRP A 97 12.85 -0.28 0.85
N GLU A 98 13.96 -0.96 1.14
CA GLU A 98 14.49 -2.03 0.31
C GLU A 98 15.00 -3.19 1.16
N LEU A 99 15.09 -4.37 0.54
CA LEU A 99 15.86 -5.49 1.07
C LEU A 99 17.19 -5.55 0.32
N LYS A 100 18.29 -5.66 1.05
CA LYS A 100 19.64 -5.73 0.51
C LYS A 100 20.37 -6.95 1.04
N ASP A 101 20.98 -7.71 0.15
CA ASP A 101 21.76 -8.91 0.47
C ASP A 101 23.23 -8.59 0.85
#